data_AF-A0AAU6T5Q9-F1
#
_entry.id   AF-A0AAU6T5Q9-F1
#
_cell.length_a   1.000
_cell.length_b   1.000
_cell.length_c   1.000
_cell.angle_alpha   90.00
_cell.angle_beta   90.00
_cell.angle_gamma   90.00
#
_symmetry.space_group_name_H-M   'P 1'
#
loop_
_entity.id
_entity.type
_entity.pdbx_description
1 polymer ?
#
loop_
_entity_poly.entity_id
_entity_poly.type
_entity_poly.pdbx_seq_one_letter_code
_entity_poly.pdbx_strand_id
1 'polypeptide(L)'
;MKLVKMSITAMVTALLAGCAGSMVVPTQEHASVLNNAEQAKQALLQAVSCCKSFNDFSYASLPEGDTLLVVDGKQPSFQFEEGMSYFAAYRLPVNTGNLAISIASQVSKTVMVPKVIMLDSQFKVTRVLGESVFSYQPAHLLDNDRIEGRVFVDRSMPGNADSETYMIIYAPADELSTSTTILHPSKAFARANGTVEPDIKDPVIPHSPWGLVQIKVKDMAKGSGLEAVFKPEYADKVAMSQGQQATGVVTTTAVAAATTTKVAAKPAPAMLSETEAFYQSQIEKAVNAGDIDKAMQLVSEAERAGSSKAKAVFVDAVKRSQK
;
A
#
# COMPACT_ATOMS: atom_id res chain seq x y z
N MET A 1 17.46 -19.00 63.51
CA MET A 1 18.01 -19.18 62.14
C MET A 1 16.88 -18.96 61.15
N LYS A 2 17.07 -17.98 60.26
CA LYS A 2 16.19 -17.64 59.13
C LYS A 2 16.16 -18.82 58.15
N LEU A 3 15.03 -19.05 57.46
CA LEU A 3 15.01 -19.34 56.02
C LEU A 3 13.56 -19.35 55.45
N VAL A 4 13.23 -18.24 54.80
CA VAL A 4 12.62 -18.11 53.46
C VAL A 4 11.35 -18.91 53.17
N LYS A 5 10.21 -18.21 53.15
CA LYS A 5 9.06 -18.55 52.31
C LYS A 5 9.10 -17.66 51.06
N MET A 6 9.43 -18.25 49.91
CA MET A 6 9.25 -17.62 48.59
C MET A 6 7.77 -17.60 48.26
N SER A 7 7.16 -16.42 48.25
CA SER A 7 5.85 -16.20 47.63
C SER A 7 6.08 -15.81 46.17
N ILE A 8 5.78 -16.73 45.26
CA ILE A 8 5.73 -16.50 43.83
C ILE A 8 4.39 -15.81 43.55
N THR A 9 4.41 -14.48 43.41
CA THR A 9 3.26 -13.72 42.91
C THR A 9 3.24 -13.87 41.40
N ALA A 10 2.38 -14.75 40.88
CA ALA A 10 2.08 -14.83 39.46
C ALA A 10 1.33 -13.56 39.04
N MET A 11 2.05 -12.66 38.38
CA MET A 11 1.49 -11.46 37.76
C MET A 11 0.71 -11.90 36.51
N VAL A 12 -0.61 -11.94 36.61
CA VAL A 12 -1.50 -12.15 35.46
C VAL A 12 -1.51 -10.83 34.68
N THR A 13 -0.58 -10.68 33.74
CA THR A 13 -0.66 -9.67 32.68
C THR A 13 -1.75 -10.07 31.71
N ALA A 14 -2.94 -9.52 31.91
CA ALA A 14 -4.00 -9.52 30.90
C ALA A 14 -3.56 -8.66 29.72
N LEU A 15 -3.04 -9.32 28.67
CA LEU A 15 -2.91 -8.73 27.34
C LEU A 15 -4.33 -8.51 26.82
N LEU A 16 -4.83 -7.28 26.99
CA LEU A 16 -6.01 -6.81 26.27
C LEU A 16 -5.63 -6.71 24.78
N ALA A 17 -6.03 -7.73 24.02
CA ALA A 17 -6.13 -7.63 22.58
C ALA A 17 -7.09 -6.50 22.24
N GLY A 18 -6.57 -5.44 21.61
CA GLY A 18 -7.35 -4.28 21.19
C GLY A 18 -8.44 -4.68 20.21
N CYS A 19 -9.69 -4.44 20.60
CA CYS A 19 -10.82 -4.47 19.70
C CYS A 19 -10.63 -3.38 18.62
N ALA A 20 -10.76 -3.77 17.35
CA ALA A 20 -10.87 -2.85 16.22
C ALA A 20 -12.23 -2.14 16.25
N GLY A 21 -12.40 -1.21 17.19
CA GLY A 21 -13.44 -0.19 17.14
C GLY A 21 -12.84 1.09 16.56
N SER A 22 -13.54 1.74 15.65
CA SER A 22 -13.20 3.09 15.15
C SER A 22 -13.24 4.09 16.32
N MET A 23 -12.15 4.17 17.08
CA MET A 23 -12.02 5.08 18.20
C MET A 23 -11.71 6.49 17.68
N VAL A 24 -12.28 7.48 18.38
CA VAL A 24 -11.97 8.90 18.17
C VAL A 24 -10.46 9.10 18.29
N VAL A 25 -9.86 9.86 17.37
CA VAL A 25 -8.42 10.15 17.42
C VAL A 25 -8.08 10.94 18.70
N PRO A 26 -7.14 10.47 19.54
CA PRO A 26 -6.90 11.04 20.88
C PRO A 26 -6.03 12.30 20.83
N THR A 27 -6.59 13.42 20.35
CA THR A 27 -5.87 14.70 20.21
C THR A 27 -5.33 15.24 21.54
N GLN A 28 -5.97 14.91 22.67
CA GLN A 28 -5.52 15.32 24.01
C GLN A 28 -4.23 14.61 24.45
N GLU A 29 -4.09 13.32 24.14
CA GLU A 29 -2.88 12.54 24.47
C GLU A 29 -1.68 13.00 23.62
N HIS A 30 -1.95 13.58 22.45
CA HIS A 30 -0.96 14.11 21.52
C HIS A 30 -0.90 15.64 21.50
N ALA A 31 -1.33 16.31 22.58
CA ALA A 31 -1.42 17.76 22.60
C ALA A 31 -0.06 18.47 22.38
N SER A 32 1.07 17.80 22.67
CA SER A 32 2.42 18.35 22.43
C SER A 32 2.70 18.71 20.97
N VAL A 33 2.09 18.00 20.00
CA VAL A 33 2.30 18.26 18.56
C VAL A 33 1.21 19.17 17.96
N LEU A 34 0.19 19.52 18.74
CA LEU A 34 -1.00 20.25 18.30
C LEU A 34 -1.24 21.59 19.02
N ASN A 35 -0.34 21.99 19.94
CA ASN A 35 -0.56 23.14 20.83
C ASN A 35 0.24 24.40 20.47
N ASN A 36 1.39 24.28 19.80
CA ASN A 36 2.30 25.41 19.61
C ASN A 36 3.03 25.36 18.25
N ALA A 37 2.51 26.11 17.29
CA ALA A 37 3.06 26.16 15.94
C ALA A 37 4.41 26.88 15.89
N GLU A 38 4.62 27.87 16.75
CA GLU A 38 5.85 28.66 16.77
C GLU A 38 7.03 27.82 17.27
N GLN A 39 6.82 27.04 18.33
CA GLN A 39 7.81 26.09 18.80
C GLN A 39 8.16 25.05 17.72
N ALA A 40 7.15 24.53 17.02
CA ALA A 40 7.36 23.57 15.94
C ALA A 40 8.17 24.17 14.78
N LYS A 41 7.90 25.42 14.39
CA LYS A 41 8.67 26.17 13.38
C LYS A 41 10.12 26.41 13.83
N GLN A 42 10.33 26.80 15.09
CA GLN A 42 11.68 26.99 15.63
C GLN A 42 12.49 25.70 15.65
N ALA A 43 11.86 24.55 15.95
CA ALA A 43 12.50 23.25 15.85
C ALA A 43 12.89 22.90 14.40
N LEU A 44 12.01 23.21 13.43
CA LEU A 44 12.27 22.97 12.01
C LEU A 44 13.46 23.79 11.49
N LEU A 45 13.68 25.01 11.99
CA LEU A 45 14.85 25.83 11.63
C LEU A 45 16.18 25.20 12.03
N GLN A 46 16.17 24.30 13.02
CA GLN A 46 17.36 23.58 13.49
C GLN A 46 17.46 22.18 12.86
N ALA A 47 16.48 21.77 12.05
CA ALA A 47 16.46 20.46 11.43
C ALA A 47 17.51 20.36 10.32
N VAL A 48 18.11 19.19 10.19
CA VAL A 48 19.09 18.89 9.15
C VAL A 48 18.56 17.74 8.31
N SER A 49 18.70 17.86 7.00
CA SER A 49 18.26 16.83 6.07
C SER A 49 18.92 15.48 6.42
N CYS A 50 18.11 14.44 6.61
CA CYS A 50 18.61 13.10 6.90
C CYS A 50 19.27 12.43 5.69
N CYS A 51 18.91 12.88 4.49
CA CYS A 51 18.88 12.07 3.30
C CYS A 51 19.19 12.93 2.07
N LYS A 52 19.70 12.32 0.97
CA LYS A 52 20.05 13.05 -0.25
C LYS A 52 18.97 12.94 -1.32
N SER A 53 18.28 11.80 -1.38
CA SER A 53 17.19 11.55 -2.31
C SER A 53 16.12 10.64 -1.69
N PHE A 54 14.97 10.51 -2.36
CA PHE A 54 13.83 9.74 -1.85
C PHE A 54 14.16 8.26 -1.60
N ASN A 55 15.02 7.65 -2.41
CA ASN A 55 15.49 6.27 -2.21
C ASN A 55 16.25 6.04 -0.89
N ASP A 56 16.78 7.09 -0.25
CA ASP A 56 17.52 7.02 1.01
C ASP A 56 16.58 7.02 2.23
N PHE A 57 15.28 7.24 2.03
CA PHE A 57 14.33 7.36 3.13
C PHE A 57 14.10 6.02 3.83
N SER A 58 13.85 6.07 5.14
CA SER A 58 13.41 4.90 5.90
C SER A 58 11.90 4.68 5.73
N TYR A 59 11.52 3.85 4.76
CA TYR A 59 10.12 3.53 4.49
C TYR A 59 9.54 2.51 5.48
N ALA A 60 8.57 2.92 6.29
CA ALA A 60 7.80 2.02 7.13
C ALA A 60 6.73 1.28 6.30
N SER A 61 6.40 0.04 6.64
CA SER A 61 5.25 -0.63 6.00
C SER A 61 3.95 0.00 6.49
N LEU A 62 3.08 0.42 5.58
CA LEU A 62 1.75 0.92 5.91
C LEU A 62 0.76 -0.26 5.88
N PRO A 63 0.16 -0.65 7.02
CA PRO A 63 -0.84 -1.71 7.04
C PRO A 63 -2.17 -1.23 6.46
N GLU A 64 -3.05 -2.19 6.14
CA GLU A 64 -4.47 -1.91 5.94
C GLU A 64 -5.14 -1.51 7.26
N GLY A 65 -6.20 -0.72 7.18
CA GLY A 65 -6.91 -0.18 8.34
C GLY A 65 -6.37 1.20 8.77
N ASP A 66 -6.51 1.49 10.06
CA ASP A 66 -6.17 2.79 10.64
C ASP A 66 -4.72 2.81 11.14
N THR A 67 -3.94 3.80 10.71
CA THR A 67 -2.60 4.10 11.20
C THR A 67 -2.59 5.53 11.74
N LEU A 68 -2.11 5.73 12.97
CA LEU A 68 -1.94 7.05 13.56
C LEU A 68 -0.47 7.48 13.48
N LEU A 69 -0.21 8.51 12.67
CA LEU A 69 1.10 9.10 12.48
C LEU A 69 1.24 10.36 13.34
N VAL A 70 2.29 10.42 14.14
CA VAL A 70 2.73 11.63 14.84
C VAL A 70 3.90 12.22 14.08
N VAL A 71 3.71 13.41 13.50
CA VAL A 71 4.78 14.20 12.89
C VAL A 71 5.26 15.20 13.92
N ASP A 72 6.46 14.99 14.46
CA ASP A 72 7.12 15.86 15.43
C ASP A 72 8.62 15.98 15.12
N GLY A 73 9.36 16.67 15.97
CA GLY A 73 10.80 16.87 15.79
C GLY A 73 11.66 15.60 15.87
N LYS A 74 11.07 14.42 16.12
CA LYS A 74 11.76 13.12 16.12
C LYS A 74 11.72 12.44 14.75
N GLN A 75 10.84 12.89 13.86
CA GLN A 75 10.79 12.38 12.50
C GLN A 75 12.02 12.86 11.70
N PRO A 76 12.44 12.11 10.67
CA PRO A 76 13.46 12.59 9.75
C PRO A 76 12.98 13.87 9.05
N SER A 77 13.92 14.73 8.69
CA SER A 77 13.65 15.93 7.90
C SER A 77 14.36 15.87 6.55
N PHE A 78 13.80 16.56 5.55
CA PHE A 78 14.33 16.61 4.20
C PHE A 78 14.09 17.99 3.58
N GLN A 79 14.98 18.39 2.67
CA GLN A 79 14.84 19.61 1.88
C GLN A 79 13.97 19.34 0.64
N PHE A 80 12.67 19.61 0.74
CA PHE A 80 11.75 19.57 -0.39
C PHE A 80 11.88 20.85 -1.25
N GLU A 81 11.17 20.88 -2.38
CA GLU A 81 11.14 22.04 -3.27
C GLU A 81 10.59 23.29 -2.57
N GLU A 82 9.60 23.12 -1.68
CA GLU A 82 9.01 24.22 -0.91
C GLU A 82 9.86 24.66 0.29
N GLY A 83 10.74 23.78 0.77
CA GLY A 83 11.60 24.04 1.93
C GLY A 83 11.88 22.80 2.77
N MET A 84 12.57 23.01 3.90
CA MET A 84 12.78 21.95 4.90
C MET A 84 11.46 21.52 5.51
N SER A 85 11.23 20.21 5.66
CA SER A 85 10.09 19.67 6.41
C SER A 85 10.45 18.35 7.09
N TYR A 86 9.80 18.08 8.23
CA TYR A 86 9.67 16.72 8.76
C TYR A 86 8.76 15.89 7.85
N PHE A 87 9.02 14.60 7.74
CA PHE A 87 8.22 13.73 6.90
C PHE A 87 8.07 12.33 7.48
N ALA A 88 7.04 11.62 7.00
CA ALA A 88 6.91 10.18 7.16
C ALA A 88 6.90 9.54 5.77
N ALA A 89 7.60 8.42 5.64
CA ALA A 89 7.69 7.67 4.39
C ALA A 89 7.15 6.26 4.59
N TYR A 90 6.26 5.84 3.71
CA TYR A 90 5.55 4.57 3.79
C TYR A 90 5.69 3.76 2.51
N ARG A 91 5.85 2.44 2.66
CA ARG A 91 5.60 1.46 1.62
C ARG A 91 4.13 1.04 1.70
N LEU A 92 3.41 1.19 0.60
CA LEU A 92 2.00 0.78 0.53
C LEU A 92 1.88 -0.75 0.66
N PRO A 93 0.75 -1.28 1.18
CA PRO A 93 0.47 -2.73 1.19
C PRO A 93 0.76 -3.36 -0.17
N VAL A 94 1.17 -4.61 -0.25
CA VAL A 94 1.37 -5.34 -1.52
C VAL A 94 0.36 -6.47 -1.63
N ASN A 95 0.19 -7.04 -2.83
CA ASN A 95 -0.79 -8.12 -3.09
C ASN A 95 -2.23 -7.73 -2.73
N THR A 96 -2.58 -6.47 -2.96
CA THR A 96 -3.93 -5.92 -2.75
C THR A 96 -4.59 -5.61 -4.09
N GLY A 97 -5.90 -5.46 -4.09
CA GLY A 97 -6.60 -4.75 -5.15
C GLY A 97 -6.30 -3.24 -5.11
N ASN A 98 -7.12 -2.48 -5.83
CA ASN A 98 -7.05 -1.01 -5.80
C ASN A 98 -7.20 -0.51 -4.37
N LEU A 99 -6.38 0.47 -3.97
CA LEU A 99 -6.40 1.01 -2.62
C LEU A 99 -7.16 2.34 -2.59
N ALA A 100 -7.99 2.51 -1.58
CA ALA A 100 -8.50 3.82 -1.16
C ALA A 100 -7.80 4.23 0.14
N ILE A 101 -7.09 5.35 0.10
CA ILE A 101 -6.32 5.88 1.23
C ILE A 101 -6.93 7.22 1.63
N SER A 102 -7.36 7.37 2.87
CA SER A 102 -7.73 8.66 3.46
C SER A 102 -6.61 9.13 4.38
N ILE A 103 -6.19 10.38 4.22
CA ILE A 103 -5.19 11.04 5.05
C ILE A 103 -5.90 12.22 5.73
N ALA A 104 -5.98 12.18 7.06
CA ALA A 104 -6.75 13.10 7.88
C ALA A 104 -5.85 13.71 8.97
N SER A 105 -5.37 14.93 8.72
CA SER A 105 -4.59 15.71 9.70
C SER A 105 -5.52 16.38 10.70
N GLN A 106 -5.36 16.08 11.98
CA GLN A 106 -6.24 16.58 13.04
C GLN A 106 -6.00 18.07 13.31
N VAL A 107 -7.08 18.81 13.48
CA VAL A 107 -7.05 20.22 13.87
C VAL A 107 -7.24 20.34 15.38
N SER A 108 -6.42 21.18 16.01
CA SER A 108 -6.65 21.63 17.39
C SER A 108 -6.25 23.11 17.51
N LYS A 109 -5.32 23.47 18.40
CA LYS A 109 -4.76 24.84 18.44
C LYS A 109 -3.83 25.12 17.28
N THR A 110 -3.31 24.09 16.63
CA THR A 110 -2.51 24.15 15.41
C THR A 110 -2.98 23.06 14.45
N VAL A 111 -2.56 23.15 13.19
CA VAL A 111 -2.84 22.14 12.19
C VAL A 111 -1.65 21.95 11.27
N MET A 112 -1.38 20.71 10.87
CA MET A 112 -0.45 20.41 9.78
C MET A 112 -1.27 20.26 8.49
N VAL A 113 -1.02 21.07 7.46
CA VAL A 113 -1.60 20.84 6.15
C VAL A 113 -0.71 19.84 5.41
N PRO A 114 -1.21 18.63 5.10
CA PRO A 114 -0.38 17.60 4.48
C PRO A 114 -0.19 17.87 2.99
N LYS A 115 1.03 17.66 2.51
CA LYS A 115 1.34 17.41 1.10
C LYS A 115 1.86 15.98 0.97
N VAL A 116 1.43 15.28 -0.07
CA VAL A 116 1.72 13.86 -0.28
C VAL A 116 2.39 13.62 -1.62
N ILE A 117 3.55 12.98 -1.60
CA ILE A 117 4.25 12.54 -2.82
C ILE A 117 4.05 11.04 -2.97
N MET A 118 3.54 10.63 -4.13
CA MET A 118 3.44 9.23 -4.51
C MET A 118 4.64 8.85 -5.38
N LEU A 119 5.21 7.68 -5.12
CA LEU A 119 6.37 7.17 -5.85
C LEU A 119 6.12 5.78 -6.42
N ASP A 120 6.74 5.49 -7.56
CA ASP A 120 6.79 4.16 -8.16
C ASP A 120 7.77 3.22 -7.42
N SER A 121 7.90 1.99 -7.91
CA SER A 121 8.84 0.99 -7.35
C SER A 121 10.33 1.38 -7.45
N GLN A 122 10.66 2.36 -8.30
CA GLN A 122 12.00 2.89 -8.54
C GLN A 122 12.22 4.23 -7.84
N PHE A 123 11.34 4.64 -6.93
CA PHE A 123 11.37 5.92 -6.22
C PHE A 123 11.23 7.16 -7.11
N LYS A 124 10.69 7.03 -8.32
CA LYS A 124 10.32 8.18 -9.16
C LYS A 124 8.97 8.72 -8.74
N VAL A 125 8.84 10.04 -8.77
CA VAL A 125 7.58 10.73 -8.48
C VAL A 125 6.56 10.41 -9.57
N THR A 126 5.42 9.83 -9.17
CA THR A 126 4.28 9.61 -10.06
C THR A 126 3.34 10.81 -10.02
N ARG A 127 3.11 11.38 -8.84
CA ARG A 127 2.32 12.60 -8.62
C ARG A 127 2.56 13.21 -7.23
N VAL A 128 2.21 14.49 -7.10
CA VAL A 128 2.21 15.25 -5.85
C VAL A 128 0.79 15.74 -5.57
N LEU A 129 0.32 15.57 -4.35
CA LEU A 129 -1.03 15.88 -3.88
C LEU A 129 -0.92 16.94 -2.78
N GLY A 130 -1.41 18.16 -3.06
CA GLY A 130 -1.37 19.29 -2.12
C GLY A 130 -2.77 19.85 -1.84
N GLU A 131 -2.87 21.17 -1.67
CA GLU A 131 -4.09 21.89 -1.29
C GLU A 131 -5.34 21.55 -2.16
N SER A 132 -5.16 21.17 -3.43
CA SER A 132 -6.29 20.78 -4.30
C SER A 132 -6.97 19.46 -3.88
N VAL A 133 -6.29 18.63 -3.08
CA VAL A 133 -6.78 17.34 -2.60
C VAL A 133 -7.17 17.42 -1.11
N PHE A 134 -6.54 18.32 -0.37
CA PHE A 134 -6.67 18.44 1.07
C PHE A 134 -7.56 19.62 1.45
N SER A 135 -8.67 19.33 2.13
CA SER A 135 -9.66 20.34 2.50
C SER A 135 -10.11 20.20 3.95
N TYR A 136 -10.53 21.31 4.54
CA TYR A 136 -11.11 21.30 5.89
C TYR A 136 -12.44 20.55 5.91
N GLN A 137 -12.53 19.60 6.82
CA GLN A 137 -13.74 18.85 7.16
C GLN A 137 -14.12 19.18 8.61
N PRO A 138 -15.31 19.75 8.85
CA PRO A 138 -15.81 19.98 10.19
C PRO A 138 -15.95 18.69 11.00
N ALA A 139 -15.85 18.80 12.32
CA ALA A 139 -16.16 17.70 13.22
C ALA A 139 -17.55 17.12 12.95
N HIS A 140 -17.64 15.79 12.85
CA HIS A 140 -18.88 15.07 12.59
C HIS A 140 -18.85 13.68 13.23
N LEU A 141 -19.88 13.37 14.03
CA LEU A 141 -19.98 12.11 14.79
C LEU A 141 -18.76 11.86 15.68
N LEU A 142 -17.89 10.91 15.28
CA LEU A 142 -16.67 10.52 15.98
C LEU A 142 -15.40 11.11 15.36
N ASP A 143 -15.53 11.85 14.25
CA ASP A 143 -14.39 12.52 13.64
C ASP A 143 -14.25 13.94 14.20
N ASN A 144 -13.02 14.33 14.52
CA ASN A 144 -12.68 15.71 14.86
C ASN A 144 -12.60 16.59 13.60
N ASP A 145 -12.52 17.90 13.84
CA ASP A 145 -12.05 18.87 12.85
C ASP A 145 -10.71 18.42 12.27
N ARG A 146 -10.62 18.42 10.95
CA ARG A 146 -9.45 17.87 10.26
C ARG A 146 -9.25 18.49 8.88
N ILE A 147 -8.03 18.40 8.37
CA ILE A 147 -7.74 18.55 6.94
C ILE A 147 -7.68 17.14 6.35
N GLU A 148 -8.62 16.80 5.48
CA GLU A 148 -8.73 15.46 4.89
C GLU A 148 -8.50 15.51 3.37
N GLY A 149 -7.76 14.53 2.87
CA GLY A 149 -7.62 14.23 1.46
C GLY A 149 -7.74 12.73 1.21
N ARG A 150 -8.26 12.36 0.04
CA ARG A 150 -8.46 10.96 -0.36
C ARG A 150 -7.69 10.65 -1.63
N VAL A 151 -7.00 9.52 -1.62
CA VAL A 151 -6.11 9.07 -2.67
C VAL A 151 -6.55 7.69 -3.11
N PHE A 152 -6.63 7.49 -4.42
CA PHE A 152 -6.92 6.19 -5.02
C PHE A 152 -5.68 5.68 -5.72
N VAL A 153 -5.24 4.47 -5.38
CA VAL A 153 -4.09 3.81 -5.99
C VAL A 153 -4.59 2.67 -6.85
N ASP A 154 -4.39 2.79 -8.16
CA ASP A 154 -4.76 1.77 -9.13
C ASP A 154 -3.73 0.64 -9.16
N ARG A 155 -4.23 -0.59 -9.08
CA ARG A 155 -3.47 -1.85 -9.11
C ARG A 155 -4.06 -2.87 -10.08
N SER A 156 -4.94 -2.40 -10.97
CA SER A 156 -5.61 -3.23 -11.97
C SER A 156 -4.66 -3.87 -12.99
N MET A 157 -3.46 -3.30 -13.19
CA MET A 157 -2.44 -3.79 -14.12
C MET A 157 -1.23 -4.37 -13.38
N PRO A 158 -1.18 -5.70 -13.18
CA PRO A 158 -0.01 -6.37 -12.59
C PRO A 158 1.25 -6.10 -13.41
N GLY A 159 2.32 -5.68 -12.72
CA GLY A 159 3.61 -5.42 -13.37
C GLY A 159 3.74 -4.05 -14.06
N ASN A 160 2.76 -3.15 -13.93
CA ASN A 160 2.94 -1.77 -14.37
C ASN A 160 4.07 -1.11 -13.54
N ALA A 161 5.13 -0.65 -14.23
CA ALA A 161 6.30 -0.04 -13.60
C ALA A 161 5.96 1.25 -12.85
N ASP A 162 4.94 1.99 -13.32
CA ASP A 162 4.47 3.25 -12.74
C ASP A 162 3.46 3.02 -11.58
N SER A 163 3.28 1.78 -11.15
CA SER A 163 2.40 1.48 -10.01
C SER A 163 2.95 2.11 -8.74
N GLU A 164 2.11 2.91 -8.09
CA GLU A 164 2.49 3.61 -6.86
C GLU A 164 2.77 2.59 -5.76
N THR A 165 4.00 2.65 -5.25
CA THR A 165 4.55 1.69 -4.28
C THR A 165 4.88 2.37 -2.96
N TYR A 166 5.25 3.66 -2.99
CA TYR A 166 5.58 4.42 -1.80
C TYR A 166 4.80 5.73 -1.72
N MET A 167 4.63 6.21 -0.49
CA MET A 167 3.95 7.45 -0.16
C MET A 167 4.76 8.22 0.86
N ILE A 168 5.00 9.50 0.61
CA ILE A 168 5.66 10.41 1.56
C ILE A 168 4.64 11.45 1.99
N ILE A 169 4.50 11.69 3.29
CA ILE A 169 3.62 12.70 3.87
C ILE A 169 4.47 13.71 4.62
N TYR A 170 4.29 14.99 4.33
CA TYR A 170 5.01 16.10 4.96
C TYR A 170 4.15 17.37 5.03
N ALA A 171 4.66 18.40 5.69
CA ALA A 171 4.05 19.73 5.73
C ALA A 171 4.85 20.68 4.82
N PRO A 172 4.28 21.22 3.74
CA PRO A 172 5.03 22.06 2.82
C PRO A 172 5.42 23.39 3.49
N ALA A 173 6.68 23.80 3.35
CA ALA A 173 7.26 24.87 4.15
C ALA A 173 6.72 26.27 3.81
N ASP A 174 6.29 26.48 2.57
CA ASP A 174 5.65 27.70 2.08
C ASP A 174 4.27 27.95 2.73
N GLU A 175 3.55 26.89 3.08
CA GLU A 175 2.25 26.97 3.77
C GLU A 175 2.38 27.18 5.29
N LEU A 176 3.58 27.06 5.89
CA LEU A 176 3.74 27.20 7.34
C LEU A 176 3.49 28.63 7.84
N SER A 177 3.51 29.62 6.97
CA SER A 177 3.23 31.02 7.32
C SER A 177 1.74 31.36 7.32
N THR A 178 0.88 30.46 6.84
CA THR A 178 -0.56 30.68 6.67
C THR A 178 -1.38 30.03 7.80
N SER A 179 -2.70 30.12 7.68
CA SER A 179 -3.66 29.62 8.65
C SER A 179 -4.93 29.12 7.97
N THR A 180 -5.64 28.21 8.64
CA THR A 180 -6.94 27.70 8.20
C THR A 180 -8.03 28.20 9.14
N THR A 181 -9.10 28.77 8.58
CA THR A 181 -10.30 29.12 9.35
C THR A 181 -11.21 27.91 9.47
N ILE A 182 -11.61 27.55 10.69
CA ILE A 182 -12.49 26.40 10.98
C ILE A 182 -13.87 26.84 11.43
N LEU A 183 -14.87 25.97 11.30
CA LEU A 183 -16.23 26.28 11.72
C LEU A 183 -16.30 26.43 13.24
N HIS A 184 -16.81 27.56 13.73
CA HIS A 184 -17.00 27.75 15.17
C HIS A 184 -17.99 26.70 15.74
N PRO A 185 -17.70 26.07 16.89
CA PRO A 185 -18.53 24.99 17.45
C PRO A 185 -19.98 25.41 17.70
N SER A 186 -20.24 26.64 18.13
CA SER A 186 -21.60 27.16 18.31
C SER A 186 -22.38 27.29 16.99
N LYS A 187 -21.73 27.60 15.87
CA LYS A 187 -22.37 27.61 14.55
C LYS A 187 -22.65 26.19 14.08
N ALA A 188 -21.71 25.27 14.27
CA ALA A 188 -21.91 23.85 13.97
C ALA A 188 -23.10 23.27 14.75
N PHE A 189 -23.22 23.59 16.04
CA PHE A 189 -24.34 23.20 16.89
C PHE A 189 -25.67 23.80 16.43
N ALA A 190 -25.70 25.08 16.07
CA ALA A 190 -26.91 25.72 15.56
C ALA A 190 -27.38 25.08 14.25
N ARG A 191 -26.46 24.84 13.31
CA ARG A 191 -26.73 24.15 12.04
C ARG A 191 -27.27 22.73 12.24
N ALA A 192 -26.70 21.98 13.17
CA ALA A 192 -27.15 20.62 13.49
C ALA A 192 -28.56 20.59 14.10
N ASN A 193 -28.96 21.63 14.84
CA ASN A 193 -30.28 21.74 15.47
C ASN A 193 -31.30 22.53 14.63
N GLY A 194 -30.92 23.00 13.43
CA GLY A 194 -31.78 23.83 12.59
C GLY A 194 -32.16 25.18 13.22
N THR A 195 -31.32 25.69 14.13
CA THR A 195 -31.51 26.99 14.77
C THR A 195 -30.68 28.07 14.06
N VAL A 196 -30.95 29.34 14.38
CA VAL A 196 -30.22 30.48 13.82
C VAL A 196 -28.76 30.42 14.26
N GLU A 197 -27.83 30.45 13.29
CA GLU A 197 -26.40 30.49 13.58
C GLU A 197 -26.03 31.81 14.28
N PRO A 198 -25.28 31.77 15.40
CA PRO A 198 -24.86 32.98 16.10
C PRO A 198 -23.83 33.76 15.28
N ASP A 199 -23.89 35.10 15.36
CA ASP A 199 -22.93 36.00 14.72
C ASP A 199 -21.63 36.08 15.53
N ILE A 200 -20.82 35.03 15.43
CA ILE A 200 -19.51 34.88 16.09
C ILE A 200 -18.46 34.59 15.02
N LYS A 201 -17.27 35.16 15.15
CA LYS A 201 -16.17 34.89 14.20
C LYS A 201 -15.65 33.45 14.35
N ASP A 202 -15.32 32.86 13.21
CA ASP A 202 -14.75 31.52 13.14
C ASP A 202 -13.28 31.52 13.61
N PRO A 203 -12.84 30.48 14.36
CA PRO A 203 -11.45 30.40 14.82
C PRO A 203 -10.48 30.27 13.65
N VAL A 204 -9.33 30.95 13.76
CA VAL A 204 -8.24 30.90 12.79
C VAL A 204 -7.10 30.08 13.37
N ILE A 205 -6.80 28.93 12.75
CA ILE A 205 -5.83 27.96 13.25
C ILE A 205 -4.51 28.11 12.50
N PRO A 206 -3.39 28.42 13.18
CA PRO A 206 -2.09 28.53 12.53
C PRO A 206 -1.56 27.19 12.04
N HIS A 207 -0.88 27.22 10.89
CA HIS A 207 -0.21 26.05 10.35
C HIS A 207 1.08 25.73 11.12
N SER A 208 1.40 24.44 11.21
CA SER A 208 2.52 23.88 11.96
C SER A 208 3.20 22.77 11.15
N PRO A 209 4.54 22.65 11.20
CA PRO A 209 5.25 21.52 10.60
C PRO A 209 5.07 20.22 11.40
N TRP A 210 4.50 20.31 12.60
CA TRP A 210 4.10 19.16 13.42
C TRP A 210 2.60 18.95 13.37
N GLY A 211 2.18 17.70 13.47
CA GLY A 211 0.77 17.33 13.45
C GLY A 211 0.50 15.88 13.80
N LEU A 212 -0.79 15.58 13.94
CA LEU A 212 -1.31 14.24 14.17
C LEU A 212 -2.14 13.83 12.96
N VAL A 213 -1.71 12.80 12.24
CA VAL A 213 -2.32 12.39 10.97
C VAL A 213 -2.88 10.98 11.11
N GLN A 214 -4.17 10.82 10.86
CA GLN A 214 -4.79 9.51 10.72
C GLN A 214 -4.75 9.09 9.25
N ILE A 215 -4.17 7.93 8.97
CA ILE A 215 -4.11 7.34 7.64
C ILE A 215 -5.01 6.10 7.66
N LYS A 216 -6.03 6.06 6.81
CA LYS A 216 -6.93 4.90 6.67
C LYS A 216 -6.70 4.26 5.31
N VAL A 217 -6.27 3.01 5.28
CA VAL A 217 -6.03 2.26 4.05
C VAL A 217 -7.08 1.17 3.88
N LYS A 218 -7.79 1.19 2.76
CA LYS A 218 -8.77 0.17 2.41
C LYS A 218 -8.40 -0.49 1.09
N ASP A 219 -8.28 -1.81 1.10
CA ASP A 219 -8.27 -2.61 -0.12
C ASP A 219 -9.70 -2.74 -0.65
N MET A 220 -9.94 -2.26 -1.85
CA MET A 220 -11.26 -2.25 -2.48
C MET A 220 -11.67 -3.61 -3.04
N ALA A 221 -10.73 -4.54 -3.23
CA ALA A 221 -11.05 -5.92 -3.57
C ALA A 221 -11.51 -6.72 -2.33
N LYS A 222 -11.09 -6.28 -1.14
CA LYS A 222 -11.47 -6.88 0.13
C LYS A 222 -12.86 -6.41 0.57
N GLY A 223 -13.87 -7.27 0.39
CA GLY A 223 -15.28 -6.92 0.58
C GLY A 223 -16.13 -6.95 -0.69
N SER A 224 -15.55 -7.19 -1.87
CA SER A 224 -16.29 -7.47 -3.10
C SER A 224 -16.45 -8.97 -3.40
N GLY A 225 -16.03 -9.85 -2.47
CA GLY A 225 -16.02 -11.30 -2.67
C GLY A 225 -14.87 -11.81 -3.55
N LEU A 226 -13.94 -10.94 -3.96
CA LEU A 226 -12.78 -11.27 -4.79
C LEU A 226 -11.55 -11.71 -3.96
N GLU A 227 -11.63 -11.71 -2.62
CA GLU A 227 -10.57 -12.21 -1.73
C GLU A 227 -10.09 -13.62 -2.07
N ALA A 228 -10.97 -14.48 -2.58
CA ALA A 228 -10.62 -15.84 -2.96
C ALA A 228 -9.83 -15.93 -4.27
N VAL A 229 -9.87 -14.90 -5.12
CA VAL A 229 -9.17 -14.85 -6.42
C VAL A 229 -7.77 -14.25 -6.28
N PHE A 230 -7.56 -13.37 -5.30
CA PHE A 230 -6.26 -12.73 -5.05
C PHE A 230 -5.37 -13.46 -4.04
N LYS A 231 -5.84 -14.55 -3.40
CA LYS A 231 -4.91 -15.47 -2.75
C LYS A 231 -3.98 -16.03 -3.83
N PRO A 232 -2.67 -15.74 -3.80
CA PRO A 232 -1.77 -16.30 -4.78
C PRO A 232 -1.65 -17.80 -4.47
N GLU A 233 -2.53 -18.61 -5.05
CA GLU A 233 -2.35 -20.07 -5.10
C GLU A 233 -0.99 -20.43 -5.73
N TYR A 234 -0.40 -19.49 -6.47
CA TYR A 234 0.95 -19.56 -7.02
C TYR A 234 2.09 -19.27 -6.03
N ALA A 235 1.87 -18.55 -4.93
CA ALA A 235 2.93 -18.28 -3.94
C ALA A 235 3.28 -19.54 -3.13
N ASP A 236 2.26 -20.31 -2.73
CA ASP A 236 2.45 -21.57 -2.01
C ASP A 236 3.06 -22.65 -2.93
N LYS A 237 2.77 -22.61 -4.24
CA LYS A 237 3.33 -23.56 -5.22
C LYS A 237 4.79 -23.25 -5.62
N VAL A 238 5.25 -22.00 -5.52
CA VAL A 238 6.70 -21.70 -5.69
C VAL A 238 7.52 -22.01 -4.44
N ALA A 239 6.93 -21.91 -3.24
CA ALA A 239 7.59 -22.37 -2.01
C ALA A 239 7.67 -23.92 -1.94
N MET A 240 6.65 -24.62 -2.43
CA MET A 240 6.62 -26.09 -2.49
C MET A 240 7.44 -26.71 -3.64
N SER A 241 7.96 -25.91 -4.59
CA SER A 241 8.89 -26.38 -5.63
C SER A 241 10.36 -26.10 -5.31
N GLN A 242 10.66 -25.51 -4.15
CA GLN A 242 12.02 -25.27 -3.65
C GLN A 242 12.33 -25.98 -2.32
N GLY A 243 11.82 -27.19 -2.11
CA GLY A 243 12.13 -27.90 -0.85
C GLY A 243 11.63 -29.33 -0.72
N GLN A 244 12.11 -30.25 -1.56
CA GLN A 244 12.27 -31.65 -1.16
C GLN A 244 13.53 -32.23 -1.80
N GLN A 245 14.70 -31.79 -1.31
CA GLN A 245 15.91 -32.59 -1.39
C GLN A 245 15.92 -33.52 -0.18
N ALA A 246 15.88 -34.81 -0.48
CA ALA A 246 16.04 -35.88 0.48
C ALA A 246 17.37 -35.70 1.23
N THR A 247 17.29 -35.78 2.55
CA THR A 247 18.42 -35.96 3.45
C THR A 247 19.10 -37.29 3.15
N GLY A 248 20.22 -37.23 2.42
CA GLY A 248 21.18 -38.31 2.24
C GLY A 248 22.58 -37.80 2.55
N VAL A 249 23.09 -38.16 3.72
CA VAL A 249 24.39 -37.75 4.25
C VAL A 249 25.52 -38.32 3.37
N VAL A 250 26.46 -37.44 3.03
CA VAL A 250 27.67 -37.68 2.26
C VAL A 250 28.75 -38.38 3.08
N THR A 251 29.38 -39.41 2.52
CA THR A 251 30.76 -39.82 2.83
C THR A 251 31.60 -39.92 1.54
N THR A 252 32.53 -38.96 1.45
CA THR A 252 33.91 -39.01 0.88
C THR A 252 34.23 -39.61 -0.50
N THR A 253 35.16 -38.88 -1.17
CA THR A 253 36.17 -39.28 -2.19
C THR A 253 35.67 -39.61 -3.61
N ALA A 254 36.31 -39.26 -4.74
CA ALA A 254 37.50 -38.49 -5.08
C ALA A 254 37.60 -38.29 -6.63
N VAL A 255 38.46 -37.34 -7.06
CA VAL A 255 39.21 -37.17 -8.34
C VAL A 255 38.50 -37.20 -9.72
N ALA A 256 38.76 -36.14 -10.52
CA ALA A 256 39.46 -36.15 -11.82
C ALA A 256 38.80 -35.40 -13.00
N ALA A 257 39.54 -34.37 -13.46
CA ALA A 257 39.89 -34.01 -14.84
C ALA A 257 38.81 -33.78 -15.94
N ALA A 258 38.72 -32.50 -16.33
CA ALA A 258 38.73 -31.92 -17.68
C ALA A 258 38.12 -32.68 -18.88
N THR A 259 37.22 -32.00 -19.60
CA THR A 259 37.36 -31.73 -21.05
C THR A 259 36.33 -30.70 -21.56
N THR A 260 36.80 -29.86 -22.46
CA THR A 260 36.08 -28.84 -23.23
C THR A 260 35.20 -29.45 -24.32
N THR A 261 33.92 -29.06 -24.42
CA THR A 261 33.14 -29.14 -25.68
C THR A 261 32.10 -28.02 -25.81
N LYS A 262 32.39 -27.12 -26.75
CA LYS A 262 31.51 -26.51 -27.77
C LYS A 262 29.99 -26.56 -27.54
N VAL A 263 29.40 -25.38 -27.29
CA VAL A 263 27.95 -25.13 -27.24
C VAL A 263 27.34 -25.31 -28.63
N ALA A 264 26.51 -26.35 -28.78
CA ALA A 264 25.54 -26.49 -29.87
C ALA A 264 24.21 -25.85 -29.45
N ALA A 265 23.55 -25.18 -30.39
CA ALA A 265 22.29 -24.48 -30.19
C ALA A 265 21.19 -25.42 -29.66
N LYS A 266 20.57 -25.00 -28.54
CA LYS A 266 19.45 -25.68 -27.89
C LYS A 266 18.18 -25.55 -28.74
N PRO A 267 17.44 -26.64 -29.04
CA PRO A 267 16.10 -26.55 -29.63
C PRO A 267 15.14 -25.89 -28.63
N ALA A 268 14.18 -25.11 -29.14
CA ALA A 268 13.13 -24.48 -28.34
C ALA A 268 12.42 -25.49 -27.42
N PRO A 269 12.08 -25.12 -26.17
CA PRO A 269 11.41 -26.04 -25.25
C PRO A 269 10.04 -26.41 -25.82
N ALA A 270 9.84 -27.70 -26.05
CA ALA A 270 8.52 -28.26 -26.34
C ALA A 270 7.59 -27.93 -25.16
N MET A 271 6.38 -27.51 -25.49
CA MET A 271 5.31 -27.23 -24.56
C MET A 271 5.13 -28.38 -23.54
N LEU A 272 4.86 -28.04 -22.27
CA LEU A 272 4.51 -29.05 -21.26
C LEU A 272 3.24 -29.80 -21.69
N SER A 273 3.20 -31.12 -21.46
CA SER A 273 2.09 -31.98 -21.91
C SER A 273 0.74 -31.58 -21.34
N GLU A 274 0.70 -31.06 -20.10
CA GLU A 274 -0.52 -30.58 -19.47
C GLU A 274 -1.05 -29.31 -20.16
N THR A 275 -0.15 -28.42 -20.59
CA THR A 275 -0.51 -27.22 -21.34
C THR A 275 -0.97 -27.60 -22.75
N GLU A 276 -0.33 -28.55 -23.42
CA GLU A 276 -0.76 -29.03 -24.75
C GLU A 276 -2.17 -29.62 -24.71
N ALA A 277 -2.49 -30.41 -23.68
CA ALA A 277 -3.83 -30.96 -23.46
C ALA A 277 -4.88 -29.86 -23.22
N PHE A 278 -4.52 -28.79 -22.51
CA PHE A 278 -5.40 -27.64 -22.28
C PHE A 278 -5.78 -26.94 -23.59
N TYR A 279 -4.80 -26.62 -24.44
CA TYR A 279 -5.07 -25.98 -25.72
C TYR A 279 -5.87 -26.89 -26.66
N GLN A 280 -5.57 -28.20 -26.69
CA GLN A 280 -6.35 -29.17 -27.47
C GLN A 280 -7.84 -29.15 -27.06
N SER A 281 -8.14 -29.20 -25.76
CA SER A 281 -9.52 -29.15 -25.25
C SER A 281 -10.24 -27.86 -25.64
N GLN A 282 -9.56 -26.72 -25.55
CA GLN A 282 -10.15 -25.41 -25.87
C GLN A 282 -10.38 -25.23 -27.38
N ILE A 283 -9.49 -25.76 -28.22
CA ILE A 283 -9.65 -25.77 -29.68
C ILE A 283 -10.87 -26.62 -30.05
N GLU A 284 -11.01 -27.83 -29.51
CA GLU A 284 -12.17 -28.70 -29.77
C GLU A 284 -13.47 -28.04 -29.31
N LYS A 285 -13.48 -27.41 -28.13
CA LYS A 285 -14.65 -26.71 -27.59
C LYS A 285 -15.07 -25.51 -28.45
N ALA A 286 -14.10 -24.71 -28.91
CA ALA A 286 -14.38 -23.56 -29.77
C ALA A 286 -14.92 -23.98 -31.14
N VAL A 287 -14.38 -25.03 -31.75
CA VAL A 287 -14.89 -25.56 -33.02
C VAL A 287 -16.29 -26.14 -32.87
N ASN A 288 -16.55 -26.89 -31.79
CA ASN A 288 -17.89 -27.42 -31.50
C ASN A 288 -18.93 -26.32 -31.23
N ALA A 289 -18.48 -25.16 -30.74
CA ALA A 289 -19.33 -23.98 -30.55
C ALA A 289 -19.54 -23.15 -31.83
N GLY A 290 -18.88 -23.50 -32.94
CA GLY A 290 -18.91 -22.72 -34.19
C GLY A 290 -18.01 -21.49 -34.20
N ASP A 291 -17.22 -21.27 -33.14
CA ASP A 291 -16.33 -20.11 -32.98
C ASP A 291 -14.97 -20.36 -33.66
N ILE A 292 -14.97 -20.42 -34.99
CA ILE A 292 -13.77 -20.79 -35.78
C ILE A 292 -12.63 -19.78 -35.60
N ASP A 293 -12.92 -18.48 -35.48
CA ASP A 293 -11.90 -17.44 -35.28
C ASP A 293 -11.15 -17.62 -33.96
N LYS A 294 -11.89 -17.93 -32.90
CA LYS A 294 -11.34 -18.22 -31.57
C LYS A 294 -10.51 -19.49 -31.57
N ALA A 295 -10.95 -20.52 -32.30
CA ALA A 295 -10.20 -21.76 -32.45
C ALA A 295 -8.87 -21.54 -33.19
N MET A 296 -8.83 -20.71 -34.24
CA MET A 296 -7.58 -20.37 -34.94
C MET A 296 -6.62 -19.53 -34.08
N GLN A 297 -7.15 -18.64 -33.25
CA GLN A 297 -6.33 -17.89 -32.28
C GLN A 297 -5.67 -18.83 -31.28
N LEU A 298 -6.43 -19.79 -30.73
CA LEU A 298 -5.91 -20.79 -29.80
C LEU A 298 -4.85 -21.71 -30.45
N VAL A 299 -5.01 -22.05 -31.73
CA VAL A 299 -3.98 -22.79 -32.49
C VAL A 299 -2.69 -21.99 -32.60
N SER A 300 -2.77 -20.71 -32.98
CA SER A 300 -1.61 -19.83 -33.15
C SER A 300 -0.86 -19.61 -31.83
N GLU A 301 -1.61 -19.48 -30.73
CA GLU A 301 -1.04 -19.36 -29.38
C GLU A 301 -0.35 -20.66 -28.94
N ALA A 302 -0.96 -21.82 -29.21
CA ALA A 302 -0.36 -23.11 -28.91
C ALA A 302 0.90 -23.39 -29.74
N GLU A 303 0.91 -23.05 -31.04
CA GLU A 303 2.09 -23.17 -31.90
C GLU A 303 3.21 -22.24 -31.43
N ARG A 304 2.89 -21.00 -31.04
CA ARG A 304 3.85 -20.05 -30.46
C ARG A 304 4.41 -20.54 -29.12
N ALA A 305 3.61 -21.29 -28.36
CA ALA A 305 4.02 -21.97 -27.13
C ALA A 305 4.78 -23.29 -27.38
N GLY A 306 4.99 -23.69 -28.64
CA GLY A 306 5.78 -24.86 -29.01
C GLY A 306 4.99 -26.16 -29.17
N SER A 307 3.65 -26.12 -29.30
CA SER A 307 2.85 -27.28 -29.68
C SER A 307 3.01 -27.58 -31.17
N SER A 308 3.28 -28.85 -31.49
CA SER A 308 3.28 -29.37 -32.87
C SER A 308 1.95 -30.02 -33.25
N LYS A 309 1.02 -30.18 -32.31
CA LYS A 309 -0.24 -30.93 -32.49
C LYS A 309 -1.47 -30.04 -32.64
N ALA A 310 -1.41 -28.78 -32.22
CA ALA A 310 -2.55 -27.86 -32.18
C ALA A 310 -3.29 -27.73 -33.52
N LYS A 311 -2.54 -27.62 -34.63
CA LYS A 311 -3.11 -27.51 -35.98
C LYS A 311 -3.81 -28.78 -36.45
N ALA A 312 -3.26 -29.95 -36.13
CA ALA A 312 -3.89 -31.23 -36.47
C ALA A 312 -5.22 -31.42 -35.72
N VAL A 313 -5.24 -31.09 -34.42
CA VAL A 313 -6.44 -31.13 -33.58
C VAL A 313 -7.54 -30.22 -34.14
N PHE A 314 -7.20 -29.01 -34.56
CA PHE A 314 -8.17 -28.09 -35.15
C PHE A 314 -8.80 -28.65 -36.42
N VAL A 315 -7.99 -29.17 -37.35
CA VAL A 315 -8.49 -29.74 -38.61
C VAL A 315 -9.40 -30.95 -38.35
N ASP A 316 -9.05 -31.80 -37.38
CA ASP A 316 -9.86 -32.96 -37.03
C ASP A 316 -11.15 -32.58 -36.30
N ALA A 317 -11.13 -31.52 -35.49
CA ALA A 317 -12.33 -30.98 -34.85
C ALA A 317 -13.28 -30.39 -35.90
N VAL A 318 -12.77 -29.64 -36.88
CA VAL A 318 -13.60 -29.03 -37.95
C VAL A 318 -14.21 -30.10 -38.86
N LYS A 319 -13.47 -31.16 -39.17
CA LYS A 319 -14.01 -32.31 -39.92
C LYS A 319 -15.12 -33.02 -39.15
N ARG A 320 -15.00 -33.10 -37.82
CA ARG A 320 -16.03 -33.71 -36.96
C ARG A 320 -17.26 -32.82 -36.81
N SER A 321 -17.11 -31.51 -36.81
CA SER A 321 -18.24 -30.56 -36.69
C SER A 321 -19.02 -30.36 -37.99
N GLN A 322 -18.48 -30.82 -39.14
CA GLN A 322 -19.15 -30.76 -40.46
C GLN A 322 -19.91 -32.05 -40.82
N LYS A 323 -19.91 -33.06 -39.95
CA LYS A 323 -20.75 -34.26 -40.07
C LYS A 323 -22.01 -34.12 -39.22
#